data_AF-A0A914Q718-F1
#
_entry.id   AF-A0A914Q718-F1
#
_cell.length_a   1.000
_cell.length_b   1.000
_cell.length_c   1.000
_cell.angle_alpha   90.00
_cell.angle_beta   90.00
_cell.angle_gamma   90.00
#
_symmetry.space_group_name_H-M   'P 1'
#
loop_
_entity.id
_entity.type
_entity.pdbx_description
1 polymer ?
#
loop_
_entity_poly.entity_id
_entity_poly.type
_entity_poly.pdbx_seq_one_letter_code
_entity_poly.pdbx_strand_id
1 'polypeptide(L)'
;MKITPELLNDRELTFTLKIDENFIVSYDFTVIETVESTQWRVKNFYANQKKVDTTYDIPQKDFINNLNINAVGIDLGMTKSCVGVNRTNGIELVAIDGSERQLPSYVSFKEKDPICGQLVINQLESYAKSTVFDIKRIIGRNFYEIQINSGWPFEVIKNDMDKPQLRVQSYEGSIVRHPEEISAILLKHVKQKVEEFQGKIMDEAVITVPAGYNENQKIATHVAADLAGFKTVHLLAEPIAASIAYFVDRPIPSNFNML
;
A
#
# COMPACT_ATOMS: atom_id res chain seq x y z
N MET A 1 6.35 -1.76 -15.03
CA MET A 1 6.76 -2.82 -14.11
C MET A 1 6.85 -4.13 -14.89
N LYS A 2 8.05 -4.59 -15.22
CA LYS A 2 8.26 -5.90 -15.87
C LYS A 2 8.88 -6.82 -14.83
N ILE A 3 8.25 -7.96 -14.60
CA ILE A 3 8.72 -9.00 -13.68
C ILE A 3 9.41 -10.06 -14.55
N THR A 4 10.69 -10.29 -14.32
CA THR A 4 11.43 -11.37 -14.98
C THR A 4 11.87 -12.36 -13.91
N PRO A 5 11.24 -13.54 -13.81
CA PRO A 5 11.76 -14.63 -13.01
C PRO A 5 12.91 -15.31 -13.76
N GLU A 6 14.04 -15.51 -13.08
CA GLU A 6 15.19 -16.26 -13.57
C GLU A 6 15.54 -17.37 -12.58
N LEU A 7 15.60 -18.62 -13.04
CA LEU A 7 16.14 -19.70 -12.22
C LEU A 7 17.63 -19.48 -12.04
N LEU A 8 18.08 -19.42 -10.78
CA LEU A 8 19.51 -19.43 -10.44
C LEU A 8 20.05 -20.86 -10.43
N ASN A 9 19.26 -21.80 -9.91
CA ASN A 9 19.56 -23.24 -9.85
C ASN A 9 18.27 -24.04 -9.55
N ASP A 10 18.41 -25.35 -9.37
CA ASP A 10 17.31 -26.30 -9.11
C ASP A 10 16.53 -26.04 -7.80
N ARG A 11 16.92 -25.05 -6.98
CA ARG A 11 16.31 -24.69 -5.69
C ARG A 11 16.10 -23.20 -5.48
N GLU A 12 16.63 -22.35 -6.36
CA GLU A 12 16.64 -20.90 -6.20
C GLU A 12 16.15 -20.19 -7.46
N LEU A 13 15.32 -19.18 -7.25
CA LEU A 13 14.76 -18.35 -8.31
C LEU A 13 14.91 -16.88 -7.92
N THR A 14 15.46 -16.06 -8.80
CA THR A 14 15.54 -14.61 -8.60
C THR A 14 14.41 -13.92 -9.35
N PHE A 15 13.75 -12.99 -8.68
CA PHE A 15 12.83 -12.04 -9.31
C PHE A 15 13.53 -10.73 -9.41
N THR A 16 13.68 -10.22 -10.62
CA THR A 16 14.09 -8.84 -10.81
C THR A 16 12.89 -8.01 -11.22
N LEU A 17 12.66 -6.98 -10.42
CA LEU A 17 11.68 -5.95 -10.63
C LEU A 17 12.38 -4.66 -11.07
N LYS A 18 12.21 -4.30 -12.33
CA LYS A 18 12.59 -2.97 -12.82
C LYS A 18 11.43 -2.00 -12.58
N ILE A 19 11.61 -1.09 -11.63
CA ILE A 19 10.63 -0.05 -11.29
C ILE A 19 10.78 1.12 -12.26
N ASP A 20 12.02 1.57 -12.49
CA ASP A 20 12.39 2.53 -13.56
C ASP A 20 13.84 2.29 -14.05
N GLU A 21 14.43 3.21 -14.82
CA GLU A 21 15.80 3.07 -15.33
C GLU A 21 16.88 3.06 -14.23
N ASN A 22 16.61 3.70 -13.10
CA ASN A 22 17.56 3.93 -12.02
C ASN A 22 17.26 3.08 -10.77
N PHE A 23 16.10 2.45 -10.70
CA PHE A 23 15.67 1.66 -9.55
C PHE A 23 15.31 0.23 -9.95
N ILE A 24 16.21 -0.69 -9.57
CA ILE A 24 16.05 -2.13 -9.76
C ILE A 24 16.01 -2.77 -8.39
N VAL A 25 14.97 -3.56 -8.17
CA VAL A 25 14.82 -4.38 -6.98
C VAL A 25 14.90 -5.84 -7.40
N SER A 26 15.66 -6.66 -6.69
CA SER A 26 15.71 -8.10 -6.92
C SER A 26 15.46 -8.88 -5.64
N TYR A 27 14.88 -10.06 -5.76
CA TYR A 27 14.60 -10.97 -4.66
C TYR A 27 15.09 -12.36 -5.02
N ASP A 28 15.89 -12.97 -4.16
CA ASP A 28 16.22 -14.38 -4.29
C ASP A 28 15.23 -15.18 -3.45
N PHE A 29 14.51 -16.08 -4.08
CA PHE A 29 13.65 -17.05 -3.43
C PHE A 29 14.35 -18.39 -3.43
N THR A 30 14.19 -19.13 -2.35
CA THR A 30 14.62 -20.52 -2.27
C THR A 30 13.45 -21.37 -1.82
N VAL A 31 13.37 -22.59 -2.31
CA VAL A 31 12.41 -23.56 -1.80
C VAL A 31 12.99 -24.17 -0.52
N ILE A 32 12.22 -24.15 0.55
CA ILE A 32 12.55 -24.82 1.80
C ILE A 32 11.56 -25.96 2.07
N GLU A 33 12.06 -26.99 2.72
CA GLU A 33 11.24 -28.04 3.29
C GLU A 33 11.14 -27.82 4.80
N THR A 34 9.91 -27.85 5.31
CA THR A 34 9.63 -27.84 6.74
C THR A 34 8.95 -29.15 7.11
N VAL A 35 8.86 -29.44 8.41
CA VAL A 35 8.23 -30.66 8.93
C VAL A 35 6.78 -30.81 8.45
N GLU A 36 6.11 -29.70 8.13
CA GLU A 36 4.67 -29.65 7.81
C GLU A 36 4.37 -29.38 6.33
N SER A 37 5.29 -28.75 5.57
CA SER A 37 5.08 -28.42 4.16
C SER A 37 6.35 -27.99 3.42
N THR A 38 6.30 -27.98 2.09
CA THR A 38 7.29 -27.32 1.23
C THR A 38 6.85 -25.88 0.95
N GLN A 39 7.69 -24.88 1.17
CA GLN A 39 7.29 -23.47 0.98
C GLN A 39 8.38 -22.63 0.33
N TRP A 40 7.99 -21.50 -0.26
CA TRP A 40 8.94 -20.51 -0.77
C TRP A 40 9.48 -19.68 0.39
N ARG A 41 10.78 -19.42 0.42
CA ARG A 41 11.44 -18.50 1.36
C ARG A 41 12.10 -17.39 0.56
N VAL A 42 11.83 -16.14 0.92
CA VAL A 42 12.66 -15.00 0.50
C VAL A 42 13.98 -15.13 1.24
N LYS A 43 15.09 -15.32 0.53
CA LYS A 43 16.44 -15.47 1.09
C LYS A 43 17.16 -14.13 1.17
N ASN A 44 17.08 -13.36 0.10
CA ASN A 44 17.77 -12.08 -0.03
C ASN A 44 16.85 -11.07 -0.72
N PHE A 45 16.89 -9.81 -0.28
CA PHE A 45 16.39 -8.67 -1.04
C PHE A 45 17.56 -7.83 -1.51
N TYR A 46 17.48 -7.30 -2.72
CA TYR A 46 18.44 -6.34 -3.24
C TYR A 46 17.70 -5.10 -3.71
N ALA A 47 18.11 -3.94 -3.23
CA ALA A 47 17.71 -2.66 -3.81
C ALA A 47 18.95 -2.03 -4.45
N ASN A 48 18.89 -1.75 -5.75
CA ASN A 48 20.00 -1.21 -6.53
C ASN A 48 21.31 -2.01 -6.33
N GLN A 49 21.21 -3.33 -6.42
CA GLN A 49 22.31 -4.29 -6.23
C GLN A 49 22.91 -4.32 -4.81
N LYS A 50 22.40 -3.54 -3.86
CA LYS A 50 22.77 -3.66 -2.46
C LYS A 50 21.88 -4.66 -1.77
N LYS A 51 22.50 -5.68 -1.19
CA LYS A 51 21.83 -6.70 -0.40
C LYS A 51 21.27 -6.08 0.88
N VAL A 52 20.00 -6.33 1.16
CA VAL A 52 19.40 -6.18 2.49
C VAL A 52 19.07 -7.60 2.94
N ASP A 53 19.73 -8.03 4.01
CA ASP A 53 19.43 -9.33 4.60
C ASP A 53 18.03 -9.27 5.19
N THR A 54 17.15 -10.10 4.63
CA THR A 54 15.75 -10.18 5.00
C THR A 54 15.28 -11.56 4.63
N THR A 55 14.76 -12.31 5.61
CA THR A 55 14.28 -13.68 5.40
C THR A 55 12.84 -13.78 5.83
N TYR A 56 11.96 -14.18 4.91
CA TYR A 56 10.55 -14.43 5.19
C TYR A 56 10.10 -15.70 4.49
N ASP A 57 9.36 -16.54 5.20
CA ASP A 57 8.71 -17.72 4.65
C ASP A 57 7.35 -17.31 4.08
N ILE A 58 7.06 -17.77 2.86
CA ILE A 58 5.80 -17.50 2.16
C ILE A 58 4.90 -18.71 2.40
N PRO A 59 3.89 -18.60 3.26
CA PRO A 59 3.00 -19.71 3.55
C PRO A 59 2.24 -20.14 2.29
N GLN A 60 1.99 -21.44 2.17
CA GLN A 60 1.15 -21.97 1.10
C GLN A 60 -0.30 -21.49 1.23
N LYS A 61 -1.01 -21.39 0.10
CA LYS A 61 -2.41 -20.97 0.04
C LYS A 61 -3.33 -21.75 0.98
N ASP A 62 -3.15 -23.06 1.08
CA ASP A 62 -4.00 -23.91 1.91
C ASP A 62 -3.83 -23.60 3.40
N PHE A 63 -2.62 -23.23 3.83
CA PHE A 63 -2.39 -22.72 5.19
C PHE A 63 -3.13 -21.40 5.41
N ILE A 64 -3.03 -20.45 4.47
CA ILE A 64 -3.67 -19.13 4.56
C ILE A 64 -5.20 -19.24 4.62
N ASN A 65 -5.79 -20.16 3.84
CA ASN A 65 -7.24 -20.40 3.82
C ASN A 65 -7.78 -20.92 5.15
N ASN A 66 -6.94 -21.61 5.93
CA ASN A 66 -7.30 -22.15 7.24
C ASN A 66 -7.11 -21.13 8.38
N LEU A 67 -6.49 -19.97 8.11
CA LEU A 67 -6.33 -18.92 9.10
C LEU A 67 -7.56 -18.00 9.11
N ASN A 68 -8.20 -17.87 10.27
CA ASN A 68 -9.24 -16.86 10.49
C ASN A 68 -8.61 -15.48 10.73
N ILE A 69 -7.99 -14.90 9.69
CA ILE A 69 -7.33 -13.60 9.74
C ILE A 69 -8.38 -12.50 9.60
N ASN A 70 -8.44 -11.62 10.60
CA ASN A 70 -9.32 -10.46 10.58
C ASN A 70 -8.56 -9.17 10.23
N ALA A 71 -7.85 -9.20 9.11
CA ALA A 71 -7.03 -8.09 8.63
C ALA A 71 -7.38 -7.70 7.19
N VAL A 72 -7.18 -6.43 6.87
CA VAL A 72 -7.33 -5.87 5.51
C VAL A 72 -5.97 -5.61 4.89
N GLY A 73 -5.77 -6.02 3.63
CA GLY A 73 -4.63 -5.62 2.83
C GLY A 73 -4.96 -4.36 2.03
N ILE A 74 -4.17 -3.30 2.19
CA ILE A 74 -4.40 -2.01 1.53
C ILE A 74 -3.16 -1.66 0.72
N ASP A 75 -3.29 -1.65 -0.60
CA ASP A 75 -2.31 -1.01 -1.47
C ASP A 75 -2.64 0.48 -1.57
N LEU A 76 -1.95 1.32 -0.82
CA LEU A 76 -2.25 2.76 -0.76
C LEU A 76 -1.60 3.50 -1.93
N GLY A 77 -1.89 3.21 -3.19
CA GLY A 77 -1.13 3.79 -4.30
C GLY A 77 -1.22 5.33 -4.41
N MET A 78 -0.25 5.93 -5.11
CA MET A 78 -0.15 7.39 -5.27
C MET A 78 -1.38 8.01 -5.94
N THR A 79 -1.86 7.37 -7.02
CA THR A 79 -3.03 7.82 -7.79
C THR A 79 -4.26 6.96 -7.54
N LYS A 80 -4.05 5.66 -7.38
CA LYS A 80 -5.11 4.69 -7.13
C LYS A 80 -4.65 3.69 -6.09
N SER A 81 -5.55 3.32 -5.20
CA SER A 81 -5.39 2.31 -4.18
C SER A 81 -6.20 1.06 -4.52
N CYS A 82 -5.84 -0.09 -3.94
CA CYS A 82 -6.67 -1.29 -4.00
C CYS A 82 -6.75 -1.95 -2.62
N VAL A 83 -7.81 -2.73 -2.41
CA VAL A 83 -8.13 -3.29 -1.09
C VAL A 83 -8.46 -4.75 -1.24
N GLY A 84 -7.83 -5.60 -0.43
CA GLY A 84 -7.99 -7.04 -0.42
C GLY A 84 -8.33 -7.58 0.97
N VAL A 85 -9.14 -8.62 1.01
CA VAL A 85 -9.56 -9.31 2.24
C VAL A 85 -9.48 -10.82 2.06
N ASN A 86 -9.11 -11.54 3.12
CA ASN A 86 -9.11 -13.01 3.09
C ASN A 86 -10.53 -13.55 3.29
N ARG A 87 -10.96 -14.50 2.45
CA ARG A 87 -12.20 -15.27 2.60
C ARG A 87 -11.90 -16.76 2.45
N THR A 88 -12.91 -17.60 2.69
CA THR A 88 -12.78 -19.08 2.69
C THR A 88 -12.15 -19.66 1.41
N ASN A 89 -12.27 -18.98 0.27
CA ASN A 89 -11.74 -19.43 -1.02
C ASN A 89 -10.53 -18.61 -1.50
N GLY A 90 -9.88 -17.86 -0.59
CA GLY A 90 -8.71 -17.03 -0.86
C GLY A 90 -8.97 -15.52 -0.78
N ILE A 91 -8.05 -14.74 -1.33
CA ILE A 91 -8.09 -13.28 -1.31
C ILE A 91 -9.14 -12.74 -2.30
N GLU A 92 -10.03 -11.88 -1.82
CA GLU A 92 -11.00 -11.15 -2.63
C GLU A 92 -10.66 -9.65 -2.65
N LEU A 93 -10.69 -9.04 -3.83
CA LEU A 93 -10.55 -7.59 -3.98
C LEU A 93 -11.90 -6.90 -3.77
N VAL A 94 -11.91 -5.89 -2.90
CA VAL A 94 -13.12 -5.14 -2.52
C VAL A 94 -13.26 -3.89 -3.38
N ALA A 95 -14.44 -3.71 -3.98
CA ALA A 95 -14.81 -2.43 -4.60
C ALA A 95 -15.35 -1.49 -3.53
N ILE A 96 -14.65 -0.37 -3.30
CA ILE A 96 -14.96 0.58 -2.22
C ILE A 96 -16.06 1.56 -2.67
N ASP A 97 -15.88 2.17 -3.84
CA ASP A 97 -16.83 3.12 -4.42
C ASP A 97 -17.30 2.64 -5.80
N GLY A 98 -18.48 2.04 -5.85
CA GLY A 98 -19.07 1.51 -7.08
C GLY A 98 -18.57 0.11 -7.43
N SER A 99 -18.37 -0.17 -8.73
CA SER A 99 -17.98 -1.50 -9.22
C SER A 99 -16.48 -1.67 -9.44
N GLU A 100 -15.72 -0.58 -9.46
CA GLU A 100 -14.29 -0.60 -9.74
C GLU A 100 -13.50 -1.06 -8.50
N ARG A 101 -12.54 -1.96 -8.71
CA ARG A 101 -11.66 -2.47 -7.65
C ARG A 101 -10.46 -1.56 -7.36
N GLN A 102 -10.30 -0.51 -8.17
CA GLN A 102 -9.31 0.54 -7.94
C GLN A 102 -10.01 1.77 -7.38
N LEU A 103 -9.53 2.27 -6.25
CA LEU A 103 -10.02 3.46 -5.58
C LEU A 103 -9.10 4.65 -5.90
N PRO A 104 -9.56 5.72 -6.56
CA PRO A 104 -8.76 6.93 -6.70
C PRO A 104 -8.31 7.48 -5.34
N SER A 105 -7.02 7.79 -5.18
CA SER A 105 -6.46 8.34 -3.93
C SER A 105 -6.72 9.85 -3.80
N TYR A 106 -8.01 10.22 -3.83
CA TYR A 106 -8.50 11.61 -3.83
C TYR A 106 -9.37 11.84 -2.60
N VAL A 107 -9.22 13.01 -1.98
CA VAL A 107 -10.05 13.47 -0.85
C VAL A 107 -10.52 14.89 -1.14
N SER A 108 -11.84 15.12 -1.12
CA SER A 108 -12.41 16.47 -1.28
C SER A 108 -13.10 16.93 -0.01
N PHE A 109 -12.89 18.21 0.31
CA PHE A 109 -13.49 18.92 1.44
C PHE A 109 -14.64 19.85 1.02
N LYS A 110 -15.14 19.73 -0.21
CA LYS A 110 -16.18 20.62 -0.75
C LYS A 110 -17.48 20.56 0.07
N GLU A 111 -17.80 19.36 0.53
CA GLU A 111 -18.99 19.04 1.32
C GLU A 111 -18.69 19.15 2.82
N LYS A 112 -19.76 19.15 3.64
CA LYS A 112 -19.64 19.21 5.10
C LYS A 112 -18.79 18.05 5.64
N ASP A 113 -19.04 16.84 5.15
CA ASP A 113 -18.23 15.66 5.44
C ASP A 113 -17.30 15.37 4.24
N PRO A 114 -16.00 15.08 4.46
CA PRO A 114 -15.09 14.79 3.37
C PRO A 114 -15.54 13.58 2.55
N ILE A 115 -15.44 13.69 1.23
CA ILE A 115 -15.71 12.58 0.31
C ILE A 115 -14.40 12.09 -0.33
N CYS A 116 -14.35 10.80 -0.68
CA CYS A 116 -13.16 10.15 -1.21
C CYS A 116 -13.41 9.50 -2.58
N GLY A 117 -12.32 9.13 -3.24
CA GLY A 117 -12.39 8.10 -4.28
C GLY A 117 -13.12 8.52 -5.55
N GLN A 118 -13.94 7.59 -6.04
CA GLN A 118 -14.62 7.75 -7.33
C GLN A 118 -15.64 8.89 -7.29
N LEU A 119 -16.25 9.15 -6.12
CA LEU A 119 -17.21 10.25 -5.93
C LEU A 119 -16.58 11.61 -6.19
N VAL A 120 -15.29 11.78 -5.87
CA VAL A 120 -14.53 13.02 -6.14
C VAL A 120 -14.24 13.15 -7.63
N ILE A 121 -13.76 12.08 -8.27
CA ILE A 121 -13.41 12.08 -9.70
C ILE A 121 -14.61 12.46 -10.57
N ASN A 122 -15.80 11.97 -10.24
CA ASN A 122 -17.03 12.28 -10.98
C ASN A 122 -17.40 13.78 -10.97
N GLN A 123 -16.81 14.57 -10.07
CA GLN A 123 -17.12 15.99 -9.87
C GLN A 123 -15.87 16.88 -9.92
N LEU A 124 -14.75 16.36 -10.43
CA LEU A 124 -13.43 16.96 -10.26
C LEU A 124 -13.34 18.41 -10.77
N GLU A 125 -14.06 18.75 -11.85
CA GLU A 125 -14.10 20.13 -12.37
C GLU A 125 -14.63 21.14 -11.35
N SER A 126 -15.74 20.81 -10.66
CA SER A 126 -16.35 21.65 -9.63
C SER A 126 -15.57 21.59 -8.31
N TYR A 127 -14.94 20.46 -8.03
CA TYR A 127 -14.30 20.15 -6.74
C TYR A 127 -12.79 20.45 -6.72
N ALA A 128 -12.21 20.93 -7.82
CA ALA A 128 -10.76 21.03 -8.00
C ALA A 128 -10.04 21.71 -6.83
N LYS A 129 -10.47 22.92 -6.43
CA LYS A 129 -9.81 23.71 -5.36
C LYS A 129 -9.97 23.15 -3.95
N SER A 130 -10.91 22.23 -3.76
CA SER A 130 -11.18 21.56 -2.47
C SER A 130 -10.67 20.13 -2.42
N THR A 131 -9.97 19.68 -3.46
CA THR A 131 -9.55 18.29 -3.61
C THR A 131 -8.04 18.16 -3.44
N VAL A 132 -7.64 17.21 -2.61
CA VAL A 132 -6.25 16.79 -2.39
C VAL A 132 -6.02 15.42 -3.05
N PHE A 133 -4.90 15.27 -3.74
CA PHE A 133 -4.41 14.03 -4.33
C PHE A 133 -2.88 13.99 -4.25
N ASP A 134 -2.26 12.89 -4.68
CA ASP A 134 -0.80 12.71 -4.68
C ASP A 134 -0.15 12.81 -3.27
N ILE A 135 -0.93 12.56 -2.22
CA ILE A 135 -0.50 12.74 -0.83
C ILE A 135 0.74 11.92 -0.47
N LYS A 136 0.93 10.75 -1.10
CA LYS A 136 2.14 9.91 -0.98
C LYS A 136 3.44 10.64 -1.38
N ARG A 137 3.35 11.72 -2.17
CA ARG A 137 4.49 12.58 -2.50
C ARG A 137 4.89 13.51 -1.37
N ILE A 138 4.00 13.76 -0.40
CA ILE A 138 4.16 14.80 0.63
C ILE A 138 4.33 14.19 2.02
N ILE A 139 3.60 13.13 2.34
CA ILE A 139 3.57 12.50 3.67
C ILE A 139 4.99 12.14 4.18
N GLY A 140 5.27 12.50 5.44
CA GLY A 140 6.53 12.22 6.13
C GLY A 140 7.78 12.94 5.62
N ARG A 141 7.67 13.80 4.59
CA ARG A 141 8.79 14.64 4.09
C ARG A 141 8.90 15.95 4.87
N ASN A 142 10.05 16.60 4.75
CA ASN A 142 10.21 17.99 5.12
C ASN A 142 9.71 18.90 4.00
N PHE A 143 9.34 20.14 4.34
CA PHE A 143 8.77 21.08 3.40
C PHE A 143 9.74 21.44 2.26
N TYR A 144 11.04 21.59 2.54
CA TYR A 144 12.03 21.88 1.51
C TYR A 144 12.21 20.76 0.47
N GLU A 145 11.77 19.54 0.75
CA GLU A 145 11.83 18.41 -0.19
C GLU A 145 10.65 18.43 -1.18
N ILE A 146 9.63 19.25 -0.94
CA ILE A 146 8.41 19.29 -1.74
C ILE A 146 8.59 20.22 -2.94
N GLN A 147 8.30 19.69 -4.13
CA GLN A 147 8.25 20.48 -5.36
C GLN A 147 6.90 21.21 -5.45
N ILE A 148 6.86 22.48 -5.02
CA ILE A 148 5.63 23.28 -4.91
C ILE A 148 4.95 23.53 -6.29
N ASN A 149 5.69 23.46 -7.40
CA ASN A 149 5.17 23.66 -8.76
C ASN A 149 4.52 22.42 -9.41
N SER A 150 4.00 21.49 -8.61
CA SER A 150 3.46 20.20 -9.08
C SER A 150 2.08 20.28 -9.76
N GLY A 151 1.54 21.48 -10.02
CA GLY A 151 0.22 21.66 -10.62
C GLY A 151 -0.95 21.29 -9.69
N TRP A 152 -0.72 21.25 -8.38
CA TRP A 152 -1.77 20.97 -7.39
C TRP A 152 -2.73 22.16 -7.23
N PRO A 153 -4.04 21.91 -7.09
CA PRO A 153 -5.05 22.96 -6.90
C PRO A 153 -5.14 23.46 -5.44
N PHE A 154 -4.29 22.92 -4.55
CA PHE A 154 -4.15 23.29 -3.14
C PHE A 154 -2.74 23.82 -2.86
N GLU A 155 -2.59 24.59 -1.79
CA GLU A 155 -1.30 25.15 -1.40
C GLU A 155 -0.61 24.22 -0.40
N VAL A 156 0.69 23.98 -0.60
CA VAL A 156 1.56 23.38 0.41
C VAL A 156 2.27 24.52 1.14
N ILE A 157 2.08 24.62 2.44
CA ILE A 157 2.70 25.61 3.33
C ILE A 157 3.60 24.92 4.34
N LYS A 158 4.55 25.64 4.93
CA LYS A 158 5.42 25.13 5.99
C LYS A 158 4.87 25.49 7.37
N ASN A 159 5.04 24.61 8.33
CA ASN A 159 4.89 24.95 9.74
C ASN A 159 6.24 25.34 10.38
N ASP A 160 6.22 25.63 11.69
CA ASP A 160 7.39 26.06 12.45
C ASP A 160 8.51 25.00 12.56
N MET A 161 8.17 23.73 12.34
CA MET A 161 9.11 22.59 12.35
C MET A 161 9.54 22.16 10.94
N ASP A 162 9.32 23.03 9.94
CA ASP A 162 9.64 22.76 8.54
C ASP A 162 8.94 21.50 7.98
N LYS A 163 7.77 21.17 8.52
CA LYS A 163 6.88 20.13 7.98
C LYS A 163 5.83 20.74 7.05
N PRO A 164 5.47 20.04 5.97
CA PRO A 164 4.43 20.49 5.06
C PRO A 164 3.05 20.38 5.72
N GLN A 165 2.21 21.39 5.49
CA GLN A 165 0.78 21.37 5.72
C GLN A 165 0.06 21.79 4.43
N LEU A 166 -1.17 21.34 4.26
CA LEU A 166 -1.97 21.58 3.07
C LEU A 166 -3.06 22.59 3.40
N ARG A 167 -3.02 23.75 2.74
CA ARG A 167 -4.13 24.70 2.76
C ARG A 167 -5.04 24.43 1.58
N VAL A 168 -6.29 24.10 1.88
CA VAL A 168 -7.29 23.65 0.91
C VAL A 168 -8.60 24.39 1.12
N GLN A 169 -9.37 24.60 0.04
CA GLN A 169 -10.72 25.13 0.16
C GLN A 169 -11.66 24.04 0.68
N SER A 170 -12.64 24.40 1.49
CA SER A 170 -13.62 23.48 2.07
C SER A 170 -15.00 24.10 2.14
N TYR A 171 -15.98 23.31 2.58
CA TYR A 171 -17.33 23.77 2.90
C TYR A 171 -17.34 24.97 3.87
N GLU A 172 -16.43 25.00 4.84
CA GLU A 172 -16.35 26.04 5.88
C GLU A 172 -15.38 27.19 5.53
N GLY A 173 -14.90 27.25 4.29
CA GLY A 173 -13.87 28.20 3.86
C GLY A 173 -12.50 27.53 3.76
N SER A 174 -11.42 28.23 4.09
CA SER A 174 -10.06 27.66 3.97
C SER A 174 -9.67 26.90 5.24
N ILE A 175 -9.22 25.65 5.08
CA ILE A 175 -8.70 24.82 6.17
C ILE A 175 -7.24 24.46 5.93
N VAL A 176 -6.54 24.14 7.01
CA VAL A 176 -5.18 23.61 6.98
C VAL A 176 -5.19 22.18 7.55
N ARG A 177 -4.54 21.25 6.86
CA ARG A 177 -4.43 19.84 7.26
C ARG A 177 -3.01 19.30 7.09
N HIS A 178 -2.64 18.37 7.95
CA HIS A 178 -1.43 17.59 7.82
C HIS A 178 -1.60 16.48 6.77
N PRO A 179 -0.54 16.09 6.04
CA PRO A 179 -0.62 15.00 5.06
C PRO A 179 -1.14 13.66 5.63
N GLU A 180 -0.81 13.40 6.89
CA GLU A 180 -1.25 12.23 7.65
C GLU A 180 -2.76 12.23 7.84
N GLU A 181 -3.38 13.40 8.10
CA GLU A 181 -4.83 13.53 8.25
C GLU A 181 -5.58 13.25 6.94
N ILE A 182 -5.01 13.67 5.80
CA ILE A 182 -5.59 13.37 4.48
C ILE A 182 -5.56 11.86 4.22
N SER A 183 -4.41 11.23 4.46
CA SER A 183 -4.26 9.78 4.33
C SER A 183 -5.20 9.04 5.29
N ALA A 184 -5.38 9.55 6.51
CA ALA A 184 -6.29 8.98 7.50
C ALA A 184 -7.76 9.02 7.04
N ILE A 185 -8.20 10.11 6.41
CA ILE A 185 -9.56 10.21 5.86
C ILE A 185 -9.80 9.12 4.79
N LEU A 186 -8.85 8.94 3.87
CA LEU A 186 -8.94 7.90 2.85
C LEU A 186 -8.93 6.48 3.47
N LEU A 187 -8.03 6.23 4.43
CA LEU A 187 -7.93 4.95 5.12
C LEU A 187 -9.19 4.65 5.96
N LYS A 188 -9.79 5.66 6.58
CA LYS A 188 -11.04 5.53 7.33
C LYS A 188 -12.20 5.18 6.42
N HIS A 189 -12.29 5.84 5.25
CA HIS A 189 -13.29 5.50 4.22
C HIS A 189 -13.14 4.05 3.75
N VAL A 190 -11.90 3.61 3.48
CA VAL A 190 -11.60 2.21 3.15
C VAL A 190 -12.03 1.27 4.28
N LYS A 191 -11.64 1.55 5.52
CA LYS A 191 -12.02 0.72 6.68
C LYS A 191 -13.53 0.56 6.78
N GLN A 192 -14.28 1.66 6.76
CA GLN A 192 -15.74 1.66 6.85
C GLN A 192 -16.38 0.80 5.75
N LYS A 193 -15.92 0.95 4.50
CA LYS A 193 -16.46 0.19 3.37
C LYS A 193 -16.13 -1.29 3.43
N VAL A 194 -14.95 -1.65 3.93
CA VAL A 194 -14.58 -3.05 4.14
C VAL A 194 -15.37 -3.66 5.29
N GLU A 195 -15.60 -2.92 6.38
CA GLU A 195 -16.43 -3.36 7.50
C GLU A 195 -17.89 -3.59 7.07
N GLU A 196 -18.45 -2.68 6.27
CA GLU A 196 -19.76 -2.86 5.62
C GLU A 196 -19.79 -4.12 4.75
N PHE A 197 -18.75 -4.34 3.94
CA PHE A 197 -18.63 -5.50 3.04
C PHE A 197 -18.48 -6.84 3.79
N GLN A 198 -17.71 -6.85 4.88
CA GLN A 198 -17.43 -8.05 5.69
C GLN A 198 -18.49 -8.31 6.77
N GLY A 199 -19.27 -7.30 7.16
CA GLY A 199 -20.24 -7.38 8.25
C GLY A 199 -19.60 -7.51 9.64
N LYS A 200 -18.35 -7.08 9.80
CA LYS A 200 -17.58 -7.15 11.06
C LYS A 200 -16.55 -6.02 11.14
N ILE A 201 -16.06 -5.76 12.36
CA ILE A 201 -15.03 -4.76 12.64
C ILE A 201 -13.67 -5.22 12.07
N MET A 202 -12.96 -4.29 11.44
CA MET A 202 -11.65 -4.51 10.81
C MET A 202 -10.58 -3.66 11.52
N ASP A 203 -9.99 -4.21 12.57
CA ASP A 203 -9.02 -3.48 13.42
C ASP A 203 -7.57 -3.66 12.98
N GLU A 204 -7.28 -4.63 12.13
CA GLU A 204 -5.92 -4.96 11.70
C GLU A 204 -5.74 -4.66 10.21
N ALA A 205 -4.60 -4.08 9.84
CA ALA A 205 -4.28 -3.77 8.45
C ALA A 205 -2.83 -4.09 8.09
N VAL A 206 -2.63 -4.54 6.86
CA VAL A 206 -1.33 -4.52 6.19
C VAL A 206 -1.38 -3.46 5.10
N ILE A 207 -0.54 -2.43 5.21
CA ILE A 207 -0.54 -1.29 4.26
C ILE A 207 0.77 -1.31 3.46
N THR A 208 0.66 -1.22 2.14
CA THR A 208 1.86 -1.18 1.29
C THR A 208 2.51 0.21 1.29
N VAL A 209 3.84 0.24 1.33
CA VAL A 209 4.65 1.45 1.19
C VAL A 209 5.74 1.27 0.13
N PRO A 210 6.15 2.34 -0.58
CA PRO A 210 7.27 2.27 -1.51
C PRO A 210 8.54 1.77 -0.82
N ALA A 211 9.34 0.94 -1.51
CA ALA A 211 10.58 0.41 -0.94
C ALA A 211 11.59 1.48 -0.51
N GLY A 212 11.55 2.65 -1.13
CA GLY A 212 12.41 3.80 -0.80
C GLY A 212 11.89 4.69 0.33
N TYR A 213 10.76 4.37 0.98
CA TYR A 213 10.27 5.16 2.12
C TYR A 213 11.28 5.12 3.28
N ASN A 214 11.62 6.31 3.78
CA ASN A 214 12.41 6.45 4.99
C ASN A 214 11.54 6.26 6.26
N GLU A 215 12.18 6.23 7.43
CA GLU A 215 11.49 6.01 8.71
C GLU A 215 10.43 7.08 9.02
N ASN A 216 10.65 8.35 8.67
CA ASN A 216 9.65 9.40 8.87
C ASN A 216 8.39 9.15 8.04
N GLN A 217 8.52 8.67 6.80
CA GLN A 217 7.39 8.36 5.93
C GLN A 217 6.63 7.11 6.40
N LYS A 218 7.33 6.11 6.93
CA LYS A 218 6.72 4.95 7.59
C LYS A 218 5.95 5.36 8.83
N ILE A 219 6.55 6.15 9.72
CA ILE A 219 5.90 6.67 10.93
C ILE A 219 4.66 7.49 10.56
N ALA A 220 4.77 8.39 9.59
CA ALA A 220 3.64 9.19 9.13
C ALA A 220 2.49 8.32 8.57
N THR A 221 2.81 7.23 7.87
CA THR A 221 1.80 6.26 7.39
C THR A 221 1.14 5.51 8.55
N HIS A 222 1.90 5.12 9.58
CA HIS A 222 1.34 4.56 10.81
C HIS A 222 0.40 5.53 11.51
N VAL A 223 0.81 6.80 11.68
CA VAL A 223 -0.05 7.84 12.27
C VAL A 223 -1.35 8.00 11.50
N ALA A 224 -1.29 8.00 10.16
CA ALA A 224 -2.50 8.05 9.34
C ALA A 224 -3.43 6.85 9.57
N ALA A 225 -2.86 5.65 9.74
CA ALA A 225 -3.64 4.44 10.01
C ALA A 225 -4.24 4.42 11.43
N ASP A 226 -3.50 4.92 12.43
CA ASP A 226 -4.00 5.09 13.80
C ASP A 226 -5.16 6.10 13.83
N LEU A 227 -5.03 7.23 13.13
CA LEU A 227 -6.10 8.23 12.97
C LEU A 227 -7.33 7.68 12.23
N ALA A 228 -7.12 6.71 11.33
CA ALA A 228 -8.20 5.99 10.66
C ALA A 228 -8.90 4.97 11.56
N GLY A 229 -8.34 4.69 12.75
CA GLY A 229 -8.91 3.79 13.75
C GLY A 229 -8.47 2.33 13.61
N PHE A 230 -7.38 2.03 12.89
CA PHE A 230 -6.75 0.71 12.98
C PHE A 230 -6.01 0.55 14.31
N LYS A 231 -6.07 -0.63 14.92
CA LYS A 231 -5.38 -0.95 16.18
C LYS A 231 -4.00 -1.54 15.95
N THR A 232 -3.86 -2.35 14.91
CA THR A 232 -2.62 -3.02 14.56
C THR A 232 -2.36 -2.82 13.07
N VAL A 233 -1.20 -2.27 12.75
CA VAL A 233 -0.82 -1.98 11.36
C VAL A 233 0.56 -2.54 11.11
N HIS A 234 0.71 -3.27 10.01
CA HIS A 234 2.01 -3.68 9.50
C HIS A 234 2.25 -3.00 8.15
N LEU A 235 3.40 -2.35 8.01
CA LEU A 235 3.82 -1.81 6.73
C LEU A 235 4.57 -2.88 5.95
N LEU A 236 4.19 -3.07 4.69
CA LEU A 236 4.82 -4.01 3.78
C LEU A 236 5.40 -3.26 2.58
N ALA A 237 6.63 -3.54 2.20
CA ALA A 237 7.17 -2.93 0.98
C ALA A 237 6.37 -3.41 -0.23
N GLU A 238 5.90 -2.49 -1.07
CA GLU A 238 5.15 -2.76 -2.32
C GLU A 238 5.79 -3.88 -3.17
N PRO A 239 7.12 -3.89 -3.43
CA PRO A 239 7.70 -4.96 -4.23
C PRO A 239 7.70 -6.33 -3.52
N ILE A 240 7.69 -6.37 -2.18
CA ILE A 240 7.57 -7.63 -1.42
C ILE A 240 6.13 -8.16 -1.56
N ALA A 241 5.15 -7.26 -1.40
CA ALA A 241 3.74 -7.60 -1.56
C ALA A 241 3.46 -8.18 -2.96
N ALA A 242 4.01 -7.56 -4.01
CA ALA A 242 3.89 -8.02 -5.38
C ALA A 242 4.50 -9.43 -5.57
N SER A 243 5.67 -9.69 -4.97
CA SER A 243 6.27 -11.02 -5.00
C SER A 243 5.44 -12.08 -4.28
N ILE A 244 4.91 -11.78 -3.09
CA ILE A 244 4.03 -12.70 -2.35
C ILE A 244 2.79 -13.02 -3.19
N ALA A 245 2.14 -12.00 -3.76
CA ALA A 245 0.95 -12.18 -4.59
C ALA A 245 1.23 -13.02 -5.85
N TYR A 246 2.43 -12.92 -6.43
CA TYR A 246 2.81 -13.74 -7.57
C TYR A 246 2.96 -15.23 -7.23
N PHE A 247 3.44 -15.53 -6.02
CA PHE A 247 3.83 -16.87 -5.61
C PHE A 247 2.78 -17.65 -4.84
N VAL A 248 1.88 -16.96 -4.12
CA VAL A 248 0.89 -17.60 -3.25
C VAL A 248 0.02 -18.62 -4.00
N ASP A 249 -0.26 -18.38 -5.29
CA ASP A 249 -1.05 -19.26 -6.15
C ASP A 249 -0.22 -20.17 -7.08
N ARG A 250 1.12 -20.13 -6.99
CA ARG A 250 1.99 -20.90 -7.89
C ARG A 250 2.50 -22.18 -7.23
N PRO A 251 2.21 -23.37 -7.81
CA PRO A 251 2.81 -24.59 -7.34
C PRO A 251 4.32 -24.53 -7.52
N ILE A 252 5.06 -25.12 -6.58
CA ILE A 252 6.50 -25.32 -6.73
C ILE A 252 6.68 -26.31 -7.90
N PRO A 253 7.44 -25.94 -8.96
CA PRO A 253 7.61 -26.82 -10.10
C PRO A 253 8.23 -28.16 -9.70
N SER A 254 7.72 -29.27 -10.25
CA SER A 254 8.16 -30.63 -9.91
C SER A 254 9.62 -30.94 -10.26
N ASN A 255 10.26 -30.08 -11.07
CA ASN A 255 11.67 -30.17 -11.44
C ASN A 255 12.61 -29.45 -10.45
N PHE A 256 12.08 -28.82 -9.40
CA PHE A 256 12.90 -28.38 -8.28
C PHE A 256 13.27 -29.61 -7.44
N ASN A 257 14.57 -29.90 -7.29
CA ASN A 257 15.04 -31.07 -6.55
C ASN A 257 14.73 -30.92 -5.06
N MET A 258 13.68 -31.58 -4.57
CA MET A 258 13.33 -31.68 -3.15
C MET A 258 14.09 -32.87 -2.54
N LEU A 259 14.98 -32.61 -1.57
CA LEU A 259 15.71 -33.60 -0.76
C LEU A 259 15.66 -33.13 0.67
#